data_AF-T0HRG1-F1
#
_entry.id   AF-T0HRG1-F1
#
_cell.length_a   1.000
_cell.length_b   1.000
_cell.length_c   1.000
_cell.angle_alpha   90.00
_cell.angle_beta   90.00
_cell.angle_gamma   90.00
#
_symmetry.space_group_name_H-M   'P 1'
#
loop_
_entity.id
_entity.type
_entity.pdbx_description
1 polymer ?
#
loop_
_entity_poly.entity_id
_entity_poly.type
_entity_poly.pdbx_seq_one_letter_code
_entity_poly.pdbx_strand_id
1 'polypeptide(L)'
;MALDPHSALILLFHQHDWETSLLLEAVHQDCLYIGAIGSRRTHFERSESLQARGVTAAQIGRIRRPIGLIVASRDPETLALPVLAEVAEAYQKKLGSARMLDFRRTPAVRMARTPQADNRFARAAF
;
A
#
# COMPACT_ATOMS: atom_id res chain seq x y z
N MET A 1 16.85 -12.12 3.12
CA MET A 1 15.79 -11.26 3.70
C MET A 1 14.65 -12.13 4.20
N ALA A 2 14.19 -11.96 5.44
CA ALA A 2 13.02 -12.69 5.95
C ALA A 2 11.77 -11.80 5.86
N LEU A 3 10.87 -12.12 4.94
CA LEU A 3 9.57 -11.48 4.75
C LEU A 3 8.48 -12.43 5.21
N ASP A 4 7.56 -11.90 6.02
CA ASP A 4 6.42 -12.64 6.53
C ASP A 4 5.10 -12.18 5.88
N PRO A 5 3.97 -12.82 6.21
CA PRO A 5 2.67 -12.43 5.66
C PRO A 5 2.17 -11.03 6.05
N HIS A 6 2.85 -10.29 6.90
CA HIS A 6 2.54 -8.90 7.24
C HIS A 6 3.54 -7.91 6.61
N SER A 7 4.57 -8.42 5.95
CA SER A 7 5.63 -7.63 5.34
C SER A 7 5.21 -7.07 3.98
N ALA A 8 5.57 -5.81 3.72
CA ALA A 8 5.43 -5.16 2.41
C ALA A 8 6.80 -4.77 1.88
N LEU A 9 7.16 -5.23 0.68
CA LEU A 9 8.38 -4.83 -0.02
C LEU A 9 8.04 -3.75 -1.06
N ILE A 10 8.76 -2.63 -0.99
CA ILE A 10 8.62 -1.51 -1.93
C ILE A 10 10.00 -1.16 -2.47
N LEU A 11 10.17 -1.23 -3.78
CA LEU A 11 11.40 -0.84 -4.46
C LEU A 11 11.21 0.52 -5.15
N LEU A 12 11.95 1.53 -4.68
CA LEU A 12 11.89 2.93 -5.13
C LEU A 12 13.11 3.33 -5.99
N PHE A 13 13.81 2.37 -6.58
CA PHE A 13 15.00 2.61 -7.39
C PHE A 13 15.01 1.74 -8.66
N HIS A 14 15.94 2.04 -9.58
CA HIS A 14 16.06 1.40 -10.90
C HIS A 14 17.46 0.85 -11.15
N GLN A 15 17.90 -0.11 -10.32
CA GLN A 15 19.14 -0.85 -10.54
C GLN A 15 18.80 -2.30 -10.87
N HIS A 16 18.86 -2.66 -12.15
CA HIS A 16 18.33 -3.92 -12.68
C HIS A 16 18.81 -5.17 -11.92
N ASP A 17 20.10 -5.26 -11.59
CA ASP A 17 20.66 -6.47 -10.97
C ASP A 17 20.23 -6.63 -9.50
N TRP A 18 20.25 -5.52 -8.76
CA TRP A 18 19.84 -5.50 -7.35
C TRP A 18 18.34 -5.70 -7.23
N GLU A 19 17.56 -5.03 -8.07
CA GLU A 19 16.11 -5.14 -8.08
C GLU A 19 15.67 -6.57 -8.41
N THR A 20 16.24 -7.18 -9.45
CA THR A 20 15.90 -8.56 -9.84
C THR A 20 16.16 -9.54 -8.70
N SER A 21 17.29 -9.39 -7.99
CA SER A 21 17.67 -10.30 -6.91
C SER A 21 16.73 -10.18 -5.71
N LEU A 22 16.34 -8.95 -5.33
CA LEU A 22 15.39 -8.69 -4.25
C LEU A 22 13.98 -9.18 -4.61
N LEU A 23 13.55 -8.98 -5.85
CA LEU A 23 12.24 -9.44 -6.33
C LEU A 23 12.17 -10.95 -6.39
N LEU A 24 13.23 -11.62 -6.86
CA LEU A 24 13.33 -13.08 -6.87
C LEU A 24 13.13 -13.64 -5.46
N GLU A 25 13.83 -13.09 -4.47
CA GLU A 25 13.66 -13.50 -3.07
C GLU A 25 12.24 -13.23 -2.55
N ALA A 26 11.64 -12.08 -2.89
CA ALA A 26 10.33 -11.69 -2.39
C ALA A 26 9.17 -12.51 -3.00
N VAL A 27 9.21 -12.82 -4.30
CA VAL A 27 8.12 -13.55 -4.97
C VAL A 27 8.02 -15.01 -4.52
N HIS A 28 9.09 -15.57 -3.96
CA HIS A 28 9.10 -16.89 -3.32
C HIS A 28 8.60 -16.87 -1.87
N GLN A 29 8.45 -15.70 -1.26
CA GLN A 29 7.94 -15.54 0.10
C GLN A 29 6.46 -15.15 0.11
N ASP A 30 5.76 -15.47 1.19
CA ASP A 30 4.35 -15.15 1.35
C ASP A 30 4.13 -13.74 1.90
N CYS A 31 4.79 -12.73 1.33
CA CYS A 31 4.63 -11.35 1.78
C CYS A 31 3.31 -10.73 1.31
N LEU A 32 2.80 -9.79 2.11
CA LEU A 32 1.53 -9.09 1.88
C LEU A 32 1.51 -8.33 0.55
N TYR A 33 2.61 -7.65 0.23
CA TYR A 33 2.67 -6.71 -0.88
C TYR A 33 4.08 -6.66 -1.47
N ILE A 34 4.18 -6.66 -2.80
CA ILE A 34 5.42 -6.46 -3.55
C ILE A 34 5.14 -5.36 -4.57
N GLY A 35 5.82 -4.22 -4.45
CA GLY A 35 5.67 -3.10 -5.36
C GLY A 35 7.02 -2.61 -5.85
N ALA A 36 7.07 -2.20 -7.11
CA ALA A 36 8.27 -1.60 -7.68
C ALA A 36 7.90 -0.45 -8.61
N ILE A 37 8.57 0.68 -8.46
CA ILE A 37 8.44 1.79 -9.41
C ILE A 37 8.91 1.35 -10.80
N GLY A 38 8.49 2.09 -11.83
CA GLY A 38 9.02 1.93 -13.18
C GLY A 38 7.98 2.07 -14.27
N SER A 39 8.46 2.39 -15.46
CA SER A 39 7.62 2.47 -16.65
C SER A 39 7.08 1.09 -17.03
N ARG A 40 6.11 1.05 -17.96
CA ARG A 40 5.63 -0.20 -18.56
C ARG A 40 6.78 -1.02 -19.16
N ARG A 41 7.73 -0.34 -19.81
CA ARG A 41 8.93 -0.94 -20.39
C ARG A 41 9.83 -1.54 -19.31
N THR A 42 10.15 -0.77 -18.27
CA THR A 42 11.02 -1.22 -17.16
C THR A 42 10.50 -2.50 -16.52
N HIS A 43 9.20 -2.59 -16.26
CA HIS A 43 8.67 -3.83 -15.72
C HIS A 43 8.61 -4.96 -16.74
N PHE A 44 8.46 -4.70 -18.04
CA PHE A 44 8.58 -5.78 -19.04
C PHE A 44 9.96 -6.43 -18.98
N GLU A 45 11.03 -5.61 -19.01
CA GLU A 45 12.43 -6.06 -18.89
C GLU A 45 12.65 -6.83 -17.57
N ARG A 46 12.11 -6.32 -16.47
CA ARG A 46 12.13 -6.99 -15.15
C ARG A 46 11.42 -8.34 -15.18
N SER A 47 10.25 -8.43 -15.79
CA SER A 47 9.49 -9.67 -15.89
C SER A 47 10.22 -10.70 -16.74
N GLU A 48 10.84 -10.30 -17.85
CA GLU A 48 11.70 -11.19 -18.65
C GLU A 48 12.88 -11.70 -17.83
N SER A 49 13.57 -10.82 -17.10
CA SER A 49 14.68 -11.18 -16.21
C SER A 49 14.27 -12.19 -15.13
N LEU A 50 13.09 -12.01 -14.52
CA LEU A 50 12.55 -12.94 -13.52
C LEU A 50 12.12 -14.27 -14.16
N GLN A 51 11.51 -14.26 -15.34
CA GLN A 51 11.12 -15.48 -16.07
C GLN A 51 12.34 -16.31 -16.44
N ALA A 52 13.42 -15.67 -16.91
CA ALA A 52 14.69 -16.33 -17.22
C ALA A 52 15.31 -17.03 -15.99
N ARG A 53 14.91 -16.64 -14.78
CA ARG A 53 15.33 -17.23 -13.50
C ARG A 53 14.31 -18.22 -12.93
N GLY A 54 13.29 -18.61 -13.69
CA GLY A 54 12.31 -19.62 -13.32
C GLY A 54 11.12 -19.09 -12.51
N VAL A 55 10.94 -17.77 -12.40
CA VAL A 55 9.76 -17.20 -11.73
C VAL A 55 8.54 -17.35 -12.64
N THR A 56 7.46 -17.88 -12.08
CA THR A 56 6.21 -18.11 -12.83
C THR A 56 5.47 -16.81 -13.12
N ALA A 57 4.64 -16.81 -14.17
CA ALA A 57 3.77 -15.67 -14.49
C ALA A 57 2.84 -15.28 -13.33
N ALA A 58 2.36 -16.26 -12.54
CA ALA A 58 1.53 -16.03 -11.37
C ALA A 58 2.30 -15.27 -10.26
N GLN A 59 3.55 -15.66 -10.00
CA GLN A 59 4.42 -14.98 -9.04
C GLN A 59 4.76 -13.56 -9.49
N ILE A 60 5.08 -13.37 -10.78
CA ILE A 60 5.32 -12.03 -11.36
C ILE A 60 4.07 -11.16 -11.26
N GLY A 61 2.88 -11.75 -11.44
CA GLY A 61 1.60 -11.07 -11.27
C GLY A 61 1.36 -10.49 -9.87
N ARG A 62 2.12 -10.92 -8.85
CA ARG A 62 2.09 -10.32 -7.51
C ARG A 62 2.80 -8.97 -7.44
N ILE A 63 3.67 -8.64 -8.39
CA ILE A 63 4.45 -7.40 -8.42
C ILE A 63 3.59 -6.25 -8.95
N ARG A 64 3.26 -5.30 -8.08
CA ARG A 64 2.43 -4.13 -8.40
C ARG A 64 3.21 -3.06 -9.18
N ARG A 65 2.55 -2.49 -10.19
CA ARG A 65 3.04 -1.37 -11.01
C ARG A 65 1.90 -0.60 -11.70
N PRO A 66 2.05 0.73 -11.90
CA PRO A 66 2.86 1.60 -11.05
C PRO A 66 2.38 1.50 -9.60
N ILE A 67 3.26 1.72 -8.65
CA ILE A 67 2.88 1.73 -7.23
C ILE A 67 2.22 3.06 -6.86
N GLY A 68 1.26 3.00 -5.94
CA GLY A 68 0.52 4.15 -5.42
C GLY A 68 -0.91 4.29 -5.96
N LEU A 69 -1.88 4.50 -5.06
CA LEU A 69 -3.30 4.62 -5.40
C LEU A 69 -3.70 5.97 -6.03
N ILE A 70 -2.89 7.00 -5.80
CA ILE A 70 -3.15 8.36 -6.26
C ILE A 70 -2.12 8.66 -7.34
N VAL A 71 -2.59 9.08 -8.52
CA VAL A 71 -1.75 9.58 -9.60
C VAL A 71 -1.33 11.02 -9.27
N ALA A 72 -0.67 11.20 -8.12
CA ALA A 72 0.10 12.40 -7.87
C ALA A 72 1.43 12.27 -8.64
N SER A 73 2.05 13.41 -8.96
CA SER A 73 3.33 13.52 -9.67
C SER A 73 4.31 12.41 -9.27
N ARG A 74 5.14 11.92 -10.21
CA ARG A 74 6.19 10.90 -9.96
C ARG A 74 7.33 11.40 -9.06
N ASP A 75 7.04 12.45 -8.29
CA ASP A 75 7.94 13.10 -7.39
C ASP A 75 8.09 12.27 -6.09
N PRO A 76 9.33 11.93 -5.69
CA PRO A 76 9.59 11.15 -4.49
C PRO A 76 8.95 11.70 -3.22
N GLU A 77 8.83 13.02 -3.08
CA GLU A 77 8.26 13.66 -1.88
C GLU A 77 6.76 13.35 -1.74
N THR A 78 6.08 13.16 -2.87
CA THR A 78 4.63 12.92 -2.90
C THR A 78 4.24 11.46 -3.05
N LEU A 79 5.20 10.57 -3.38
CA LEU A 79 4.93 9.15 -3.65
C LEU A 79 4.68 8.31 -2.37
N ALA A 80 5.21 8.74 -1.23
CA ALA A 80 5.11 7.99 0.02
C ALA A 80 3.65 7.72 0.44
N LEU A 81 2.81 8.75 0.46
CA LEU A 81 1.41 8.62 0.91
C LEU A 81 0.57 7.71 -0.02
N PRO A 82 0.57 7.87 -1.36
CA PRO A 82 -0.11 6.97 -2.28
C PRO A 82 0.30 5.50 -2.12
N VAL A 83 1.60 5.23 -1.91
CA VAL A 83 2.13 3.88 -1.74
C VAL A 83 1.69 3.29 -0.39
N LEU A 84 1.79 4.05 0.70
CA LEU A 84 1.31 3.60 2.01
C LEU A 84 -0.19 3.33 2.00
N ALA A 85 -0.97 4.13 1.28
CA ALA A 85 -2.40 3.88 1.09
C ALA A 85 -2.66 2.57 0.34
N GLU A 86 -1.86 2.23 -0.68
CA GLU A 86 -1.96 0.96 -1.40
C GLU A 86 -1.61 -0.24 -0.50
N VAL A 87 -0.57 -0.12 0.34
CA VAL A 87 -0.22 -1.17 1.32
C VAL A 87 -1.33 -1.33 2.36
N ALA A 88 -1.89 -0.24 2.86
CA ALA A 88 -3.02 -0.27 3.79
C ALA A 88 -4.25 -0.96 3.14
N GLU A 89 -4.52 -0.70 1.87
CA GLU A 89 -5.59 -1.37 1.12
C GLU A 89 -5.34 -2.88 1.01
N ALA A 90 -4.11 -3.30 0.68
CA ALA A 90 -3.72 -4.71 0.63
C ALA A 90 -3.89 -5.39 2.00
N TYR A 91 -3.49 -4.71 3.08
CA TYR A 91 -3.68 -5.17 4.45
C TYR A 91 -5.16 -5.32 4.81
N GLN A 92 -5.99 -4.32 4.47
CA GLN A 92 -7.44 -4.37 4.69
C GLN A 92 -8.11 -5.50 3.90
N LYS A 93 -7.69 -5.78 2.67
CA LYS A 93 -8.22 -6.92 1.88
C LYS A 93 -7.85 -8.25 2.53
N LYS A 94 -6.60 -8.39 2.97
CA LYS A 94 -6.16 -9.58 3.72
C LYS A 94 -6.92 -9.76 5.03
N LEU A 95 -7.13 -8.67 5.76
CA LEU A 95 -7.97 -8.68 6.96
C LEU A 95 -9.42 -8.93 6.64
N GLY A 96 -10.00 -8.42 5.55
CA GLY A 96 -11.39 -8.64 5.16
C GLY A 96 -11.69 -10.10 4.86
N SER A 97 -10.73 -10.83 4.31
CA SER A 97 -10.75 -12.30 4.23
C SER A 97 -10.75 -12.99 5.62
N ALA A 98 -10.23 -12.31 6.66
CA ALA A 98 -10.18 -12.79 8.05
C ALA A 98 -11.22 -12.15 8.99
N ARG A 99 -11.89 -11.05 8.60
CA ARG A 99 -12.73 -10.13 9.41
C ARG A 99 -14.09 -9.81 8.78
N MET A 100 -14.60 -10.68 7.90
CA MET A 100 -16.06 -10.85 7.86
C MET A 100 -16.61 -11.35 9.22
N LEU A 101 -15.72 -11.70 10.16
CA LEU A 101 -15.96 -11.73 11.60
C LEU A 101 -15.59 -10.37 12.25
N ASP A 102 -16.61 -9.62 12.65
CA ASP A 102 -16.60 -8.74 13.83
C ASP A 102 -16.30 -7.23 13.73
N PHE A 103 -16.79 -6.52 12.71
CA PHE A 103 -16.93 -5.05 12.79
C PHE A 103 -18.24 -4.60 13.47
N ARG A 104 -19.17 -5.53 13.77
CA ARG A 104 -20.45 -5.24 14.43
C ARG A 104 -20.37 -5.16 15.96
N ARG A 105 -19.18 -5.33 16.57
CA ARG A 105 -19.00 -5.28 18.04
C ARG A 105 -18.12 -4.16 18.57
N THR A 106 -17.81 -3.13 17.80
CA THR A 106 -17.27 -1.91 18.41
C THR A 106 -18.44 -1.18 19.09
N PRO A 107 -18.47 -1.01 20.42
CA PRO A 107 -19.45 -0.12 21.02
C PRO A 107 -19.21 1.25 20.39
N ALA A 108 -20.25 1.84 19.80
CA ALA A 108 -20.18 3.15 19.20
C ALA A 108 -19.44 4.09 20.16
N VAL A 109 -18.33 4.67 19.71
CA VAL A 109 -17.70 5.78 20.43
C VAL A 109 -18.77 6.87 20.45
N ARG A 110 -19.45 6.99 21.58
CA ARG A 110 -20.48 7.99 21.81
C ARG A 110 -19.74 9.32 21.84
N MET A 111 -19.63 9.95 20.68
CA MET A 111 -19.17 11.34 20.57
C MET A 111 -20.05 12.14 21.54
N ALA A 112 -19.45 12.59 22.65
CA ALA A 112 -20.11 13.52 23.54
C ALA A 112 -20.42 14.75 22.70
N ARG A 113 -21.72 15.02 22.50
CA ARG A 113 -22.14 16.26 21.87
C ARG A 113 -21.53 17.39 22.68
N THR A 114 -20.67 18.19 22.06
CA THR A 114 -20.20 19.45 22.63
C THR A 114 -21.44 20.26 23.06
N PRO A 115 -21.50 20.84 24.26
CA PRO A 115 -22.61 21.70 24.63
C PRO A 115 -22.67 22.85 23.62
N GLN A 116 -23.81 22.99 22.97
CA GLN A 116 -24.08 24.12 22.09
C GLN A 116 -24.01 25.39 22.95
N ALA A 117 -23.06 26.27 22.63
CA ALA A 117 -22.91 27.55 23.32
C ALA A 117 -24.19 28.37 23.14
N ASP A 118 -24.86 28.64 24.26
CA ASP A 118 -26.07 29.44 24.35
C ASP A 118 -25.69 30.90 24.04
N ASN A 119 -25.96 31.36 22.82
CA ASN A 119 -25.56 32.68 22.32
C ASN A 119 -26.49 33.78 22.87
N ARG A 120 -26.45 34.04 24.18
CA ARG A 120 -27.26 35.08 24.84
C ARG A 120 -26.62 36.47 24.88
N PHE A 121 -25.49 36.69 24.22
CA PHE A 121 -24.77 37.97 24.28
C PHE A 121 -24.74 38.78 22.98
N ALA A 122 -25.52 38.41 21.95
CA ALA A 122 -25.71 39.25 20.78
C ALA A 122 -26.83 40.29 21.00
N ARG A 123 -26.65 41.21 21.97
CA ARG A 123 -27.41 42.47 22.10
C ARG A 123 -26.86 43.34 23.25
N ALA A 124 -25.94 44.25 22.96
CA ALA A 124 -25.82 45.61 23.52
C ALA A 124 -24.48 46.27 23.12
N ALA A 125 -24.56 47.45 22.50
CA ALA A 125 -23.54 48.53 22.38
C ALA A 125 -22.17 48.14 21.77
N PHE A 126 -21.68 48.76 20.69
CA PHE A 126 -21.71 50.17 20.27
C PHE A 126 -21.81 50.28 18.75
#